data_AF-A0A933SVI9-F1
#
_entry.id   AF-A0A933SVI9-F1
#
_cell.length_a   1.000
_cell.length_b   1.000
_cell.length_c   1.000
_cell.angle_alpha   90.00
_cell.angle_beta   90.00
_cell.angle_gamma   90.00
#
_symmetry.space_group_name_H-M   'P 1'
#
loop_
_entity.id
_entity.type
_entity.pdbx_description
1 polymer ?
#
loop_
_entity_poly.entity_id
_entity_poly.type
_entity_poly.pdbx_seq_one_letter_code
_entity_poly.pdbx_strand_id
1 'polypeptide(L)'
;MTEQVIIPDLSFVKDIIASGGDTLKKCFQCAACSVVCSVAPDNRPFPRKEMLYAQWGLKDRLLSSPDIWLCHNCNDCTKYCPRGARPGDVLSAIRQKFIEGNSIPSIMGKIAAQPKMTLLSLAIPFILFLVLLGLTDRLHIHEGEIVYSKFFPIQYIEAVFISAVGLAGIAYLASLVRFWKGMSKGNGKAYSKGFAPAFIEALIEFVKHSRFSKCGPNADRRIVHMLVFYGFAGLFITTTWVTIYYYFFKKYTPILLSDPLKWVANISAAALLIGAVLLFVNRLKDKGFVSKGSSFDWTFAIIILLLCITGILTELIRLADIAFLAYPMYFIHLLLVFYTIVYFPYSKLAHIGYRMTALTYSKMTNKEF
;
A
#
# COMPACT_ATOMS: atom_id res chain seq x y z
N MET A 1 -43.45 -9.40 -5.64
CA MET A 1 -42.12 -9.19 -5.04
C MET A 1 -41.52 -10.55 -4.77
N THR A 2 -40.45 -10.94 -5.45
CA THR A 2 -39.69 -12.16 -5.12
C THR A 2 -38.97 -11.94 -3.79
N GLU A 3 -39.23 -12.81 -2.81
CA GLU A 3 -38.58 -12.79 -1.51
C GLU A 3 -37.09 -13.09 -1.69
N GLN A 4 -36.23 -12.10 -1.43
CA GLN A 4 -34.78 -12.28 -1.49
C GLN A 4 -34.29 -12.69 -0.10
N VAL A 5 -34.07 -13.98 0.11
CA VAL A 5 -33.46 -14.50 1.35
C VAL A 5 -32.01 -14.03 1.42
N ILE A 6 -31.69 -13.25 2.44
CA ILE A 6 -30.32 -12.80 2.72
C ILE A 6 -29.67 -13.80 3.67
N ILE A 7 -28.61 -14.48 3.21
CA ILE A 7 -27.84 -15.43 4.02
C ILE A 7 -26.57 -14.74 4.54
N PRO A 8 -26.43 -14.50 5.86
CA PRO A 8 -25.24 -13.90 6.45
C PRO A 8 -23.99 -14.79 6.32
N ASP A 9 -22.86 -14.24 5.88
CA ASP A 9 -21.55 -14.90 6.00
C ASP A 9 -20.94 -14.63 7.39
N LEU A 10 -21.23 -15.52 8.34
CA LEU A 10 -20.72 -15.40 9.71
C LEU A 10 -19.20 -15.57 9.80
N SER A 11 -18.58 -16.29 8.86
CA SER A 11 -17.12 -16.44 8.83
C SER A 11 -16.46 -15.10 8.50
N PHE A 12 -17.01 -14.38 7.52
CA PHE A 12 -16.55 -13.05 7.15
C PHE A 12 -16.72 -12.03 8.28
N VAL A 13 -17.80 -12.11 9.07
CA VAL A 13 -17.98 -11.27 10.26
C VAL A 13 -16.85 -11.52 11.28
N LYS A 14 -16.52 -12.79 11.55
CA LYS A 14 -15.43 -13.16 12.46
C LYS A 14 -14.08 -12.66 11.95
N ASP A 15 -13.84 -12.74 10.64
CA ASP A 15 -12.62 -12.25 10.01
C ASP A 15 -12.44 -10.73 10.13
N ILE A 16 -13.52 -9.96 9.97
CA ILE A 16 -13.50 -8.50 10.18
C ILE A 16 -13.16 -8.19 11.64
N ILE A 17 -13.79 -8.88 12.59
CA ILE A 17 -13.52 -8.72 14.03
C ILE A 17 -12.04 -9.01 14.33
N ALA A 18 -11.52 -10.12 13.83
CA ALA A 18 -10.12 -10.52 14.02
C ALA A 18 -9.12 -9.53 13.38
N SER A 19 -9.54 -8.78 12.37
CA SER A 19 -8.70 -7.81 11.64
C SER A 19 -8.76 -6.39 12.20
N GLY A 20 -9.37 -6.21 13.39
CA GLY A 20 -9.47 -4.92 14.08
C GLY A 20 -10.84 -4.24 13.99
N GLY A 21 -11.82 -4.84 13.31
CA GLY A 21 -13.20 -4.37 13.23
C GLY A 21 -14.11 -4.85 14.37
N ASP A 22 -13.55 -5.16 15.54
CA ASP A 22 -14.22 -5.72 16.73
C ASP A 22 -15.47 -4.96 17.20
N THR A 23 -15.52 -3.66 16.96
CA THR A 23 -16.66 -2.81 17.36
C THR A 23 -17.82 -2.78 16.37
N LEU A 24 -17.78 -3.54 15.27
CA LEU A 24 -18.83 -3.51 14.24
C LEU A 24 -20.23 -3.77 14.82
N LYS A 25 -20.36 -4.63 15.83
CA LYS A 25 -21.63 -4.98 16.50
C LYS A 25 -22.14 -3.90 17.46
N LYS A 26 -21.37 -2.86 17.77
CA LYS A 26 -21.82 -1.72 18.60
C LYS A 26 -22.72 -0.74 17.85
N CYS A 27 -22.62 -0.72 16.51
CA CYS A 27 -23.38 0.21 15.67
C CYS A 27 -24.89 -0.09 15.71
N PHE A 28 -25.69 0.96 15.81
CA PHE A 28 -27.15 0.93 15.86
C PHE A 28 -27.78 1.79 14.76
N GLN A 29 -27.00 2.13 13.72
CA GLN A 29 -27.45 2.78 12.48
C GLN A 29 -27.98 4.23 12.59
N CYS A 30 -27.57 5.00 13.62
CA CYS A 30 -27.97 6.41 13.80
C CYS A 30 -27.48 7.44 12.77
N ALA A 31 -26.65 7.06 11.78
CA ALA A 31 -26.12 7.93 10.73
C ALA A 31 -25.16 9.07 11.12
N ALA A 32 -24.86 9.31 12.41
CA ALA A 32 -23.90 10.34 12.83
C ALA A 32 -22.56 10.27 12.06
N CYS A 33 -22.02 9.06 11.88
CA CYS A 33 -20.80 8.81 11.11
C CYS A 33 -20.85 9.25 9.65
N SER A 34 -22.04 9.23 9.03
CA SER A 34 -22.23 9.64 7.64
C SER A 34 -22.40 11.14 7.51
N VAL A 35 -23.08 11.77 8.48
CA VAL A 35 -23.27 13.23 8.52
C VAL A 35 -21.94 13.97 8.73
N VAL A 36 -21.07 13.45 9.61
CA VAL A 36 -19.77 14.09 9.89
C VAL A 36 -18.70 13.83 8.81
N CYS A 37 -18.97 12.96 7.83
CA CYS A 37 -17.97 12.57 6.84
C CYS A 37 -17.92 13.58 5.68
N SER A 38 -16.93 14.48 5.69
CA SER A 38 -16.76 15.55 4.69
C SER A 38 -16.46 15.10 3.25
N VAL A 39 -16.25 13.79 3.05
CA VAL A 39 -15.98 13.17 1.75
C VAL A 39 -17.04 12.14 1.34
N ALA A 40 -18.10 12.00 2.14
CA ALA A 40 -19.23 11.17 1.78
C ALA A 40 -20.10 11.90 0.74
N PRO A 41 -20.54 11.23 -0.33
CA PRO A 41 -21.43 11.83 -1.32
C PRO A 41 -22.87 11.90 -0.78
N ASP A 42 -23.59 12.96 -1.13
CA ASP A 42 -24.95 13.24 -0.63
C ASP A 42 -25.95 12.13 -0.97
N ASN A 43 -25.89 11.62 -2.20
CA ASN A 43 -26.81 10.59 -2.70
C ASN A 43 -26.46 9.17 -2.23
N ARG A 44 -25.29 8.98 -1.62
CA ARG A 44 -24.79 7.64 -1.29
C ARG A 44 -23.84 7.63 -0.09
N PRO A 45 -24.23 8.18 1.07
CA PRO A 45 -23.31 8.40 2.18
C PRO A 45 -22.71 7.09 2.73
N PHE A 46 -21.48 7.18 3.21
CA PHE A 46 -20.74 6.13 3.95
C PHE A 46 -20.28 6.73 5.30
N PRO A 47 -19.91 5.95 6.33
CA PRO A 47 -19.79 4.49 6.39
C PRO A 47 -21.02 3.75 6.95
N ARG A 48 -22.18 4.41 7.18
CA ARG A 48 -23.33 3.78 7.86
C ARG A 48 -23.74 2.45 7.22
N LYS A 49 -23.94 2.44 5.89
CA LYS A 49 -24.37 1.25 5.14
C LYS A 49 -23.28 0.15 5.16
N GLU A 50 -22.00 0.52 5.08
CA GLU A 50 -20.88 -0.41 5.21
C GLU A 50 -20.88 -1.08 6.60
N MET A 51 -21.17 -0.32 7.64
CA MET A 51 -21.31 -0.86 9.00
C MET A 51 -22.45 -1.88 9.09
N LEU A 52 -23.60 -1.60 8.47
CA LEU A 52 -24.70 -2.56 8.42
C LEU A 52 -24.31 -3.84 7.67
N TYR A 53 -23.69 -3.70 6.51
CA TYR A 53 -23.24 -4.84 5.71
C TYR A 53 -22.20 -5.68 6.45
N ALA A 54 -21.31 -5.04 7.21
CA ALA A 54 -20.34 -5.73 8.07
C ALA A 54 -21.03 -6.48 9.21
N GLN A 55 -22.06 -5.89 9.82
CA GLN A 55 -22.84 -6.56 10.88
C GLN A 55 -23.55 -7.81 10.39
N TRP A 56 -24.09 -7.77 9.18
CA TRP A 56 -24.89 -8.84 8.59
C TRP A 56 -24.08 -9.81 7.75
N GLY A 57 -22.75 -9.65 7.66
CA GLY A 57 -21.90 -10.53 6.86
C GLY A 57 -22.21 -10.46 5.36
N LEU A 58 -22.63 -9.30 4.84
CA LEU A 58 -22.95 -9.13 3.41
C LEU A 58 -21.67 -8.90 2.60
N LYS A 59 -20.82 -9.93 2.58
CA LYS A 59 -19.48 -9.92 1.98
C LYS A 59 -19.49 -9.39 0.55
N ASP A 60 -20.33 -9.94 -0.31
CA ASP A 60 -20.36 -9.54 -1.72
C ASP A 60 -20.73 -8.07 -1.90
N ARG A 61 -21.61 -7.52 -1.07
CA ARG A 61 -21.98 -6.09 -1.12
C ARG A 61 -20.85 -5.19 -0.65
N LEU A 62 -20.07 -5.61 0.35
CA LEU A 62 -18.91 -4.86 0.83
C LEU A 62 -17.76 -4.90 -0.17
N LEU A 63 -17.43 -6.09 -0.67
CA LEU A 63 -16.31 -6.26 -1.59
C LEU A 63 -16.59 -5.68 -2.98
N SER A 64 -17.86 -5.54 -3.37
CA SER A 64 -18.23 -4.83 -4.60
C SER A 64 -18.44 -3.33 -4.41
N SER A 65 -18.29 -2.77 -3.21
CA SER A 65 -18.54 -1.35 -2.97
C SER A 65 -17.32 -0.49 -3.36
N PRO A 66 -17.49 0.58 -4.17
CA PRO A 66 -16.43 1.57 -4.35
C PRO A 66 -16.16 2.35 -3.05
N ASP A 67 -17.17 2.52 -2.19
CA ASP A 67 -17.17 3.44 -1.05
C ASP A 67 -16.09 3.09 -0.02
N ILE A 68 -15.81 1.79 0.16
CA ILE A 68 -14.73 1.36 1.03
C ILE A 68 -13.39 1.89 0.56
N TRP A 69 -13.18 2.23 -0.71
CA TRP A 69 -11.93 2.78 -1.25
C TRP A 69 -11.92 4.31 -1.34
N LEU A 70 -13.09 4.95 -1.27
CA LEU A 70 -13.24 6.41 -1.26
C LEU A 70 -12.91 7.02 0.10
N CYS A 71 -13.19 6.30 1.19
CA CYS A 71 -12.86 6.73 2.53
C CYS A 71 -11.33 7.01 2.69
N HIS A 72 -10.97 8.10 3.40
CA HIS A 72 -9.56 8.40 3.70
C HIS A 72 -9.06 7.75 5.00
N ASN A 73 -9.94 7.03 5.68
CA ASN A 73 -9.72 6.47 7.01
C ASN A 73 -9.29 7.55 8.03
N CYS A 74 -9.88 8.74 7.98
CA CYS A 74 -9.54 9.86 8.86
C CYS A 74 -10.12 9.77 10.28
N ASN A 75 -10.97 8.77 10.56
CA ASN A 75 -11.54 8.48 11.88
C ASN A 75 -12.48 9.54 12.50
N ASP A 76 -12.95 10.54 11.76
CA ASP A 76 -14.03 11.45 12.20
C ASP A 76 -15.27 10.65 12.62
N CYS A 77 -15.65 9.69 11.77
CA CYS A 77 -16.73 8.75 12.04
C CYS A 77 -16.56 7.94 13.32
N THR A 78 -15.32 7.68 13.75
CA THR A 78 -15.01 7.01 15.02
C THR A 78 -15.13 7.99 16.18
N LYS A 79 -14.51 9.17 16.07
CA LYS A 79 -14.52 10.22 17.09
C LYS A 79 -15.93 10.64 17.50
N TYR A 80 -16.82 10.80 16.53
CA TYR A 80 -18.19 11.29 16.76
C TYR A 80 -19.22 10.16 16.97
N CYS A 81 -18.82 8.89 17.08
CA CYS A 81 -19.77 7.81 17.27
C CYS A 81 -20.32 7.79 18.72
N PRO A 82 -21.64 7.99 18.96
CA PRO A 82 -22.21 8.04 20.31
C PRO A 82 -22.22 6.68 21.02
N ARG A 83 -21.98 5.59 20.30
CA ARG A 83 -21.91 4.22 20.84
C ARG A 83 -20.48 3.72 21.06
N GLY A 84 -19.48 4.55 20.75
CA GLY A 84 -18.08 4.11 20.74
C GLY A 84 -17.83 2.96 19.75
N ALA A 85 -18.61 2.88 18.66
CA ALA A 85 -18.23 2.08 17.51
C ALA A 85 -17.09 2.79 16.77
N ARG A 86 -16.23 2.05 16.07
CA ARG A 86 -15.07 2.58 15.36
C ARG A 86 -15.18 2.30 13.85
N PRO A 87 -16.05 3.03 13.12
CA PRO A 87 -16.29 2.74 11.70
C PRO A 87 -15.04 2.83 10.83
N GLY A 88 -14.10 3.73 11.14
CA GLY A 88 -12.83 3.82 10.39
C GLY A 88 -12.00 2.53 10.49
N ASP A 89 -11.92 1.94 11.69
CA ASP A 89 -11.25 0.67 11.92
C ASP A 89 -11.96 -0.48 11.20
N VAL A 90 -13.30 -0.50 11.24
CA VAL A 90 -14.11 -1.50 10.52
C VAL A 90 -13.89 -1.40 9.01
N LEU A 91 -13.90 -0.20 8.41
CA LEU A 91 -13.60 -0.03 6.99
C LEU A 91 -12.16 -0.44 6.66
N SER A 92 -11.20 -0.17 7.54
CA SER A 92 -9.81 -0.60 7.38
C SER A 92 -9.68 -2.12 7.38
N ALA A 93 -10.36 -2.81 8.30
CA ALA A 93 -10.44 -4.27 8.34
C ALA A 93 -11.09 -4.84 7.07
N ILE A 94 -12.18 -4.24 6.59
CA ILE A 94 -12.83 -4.63 5.34
C ILE A 94 -11.88 -4.49 4.14
N ARG A 95 -11.09 -3.41 4.05
CA ARG A 95 -10.08 -3.26 2.98
C ARG A 95 -9.00 -4.33 3.04
N GLN A 96 -8.52 -4.67 4.24
CA GLN A 96 -7.55 -5.73 4.40
C GLN A 96 -8.11 -7.06 3.87
N LYS A 97 -9.35 -7.39 4.25
CA LYS A 97 -10.02 -8.61 3.77
C LYS A 97 -10.35 -8.56 2.28
N PHE A 98 -10.62 -7.38 1.76
CA PHE A 98 -10.76 -7.18 0.33
C PHE A 98 -9.45 -7.49 -0.39
N ILE A 99 -8.31 -6.93 0.04
CA ILE A 99 -7.01 -7.19 -0.60
C ILE A 99 -6.70 -8.69 -0.55
N GLU A 100 -6.85 -9.31 0.62
CA GLU A 100 -6.63 -10.75 0.80
C GLU A 100 -7.50 -11.60 -0.12
N GLY A 101 -8.82 -11.37 -0.15
CA GLY A 101 -9.77 -12.13 -0.95
C GLY A 101 -9.71 -11.82 -2.45
N ASN A 102 -9.27 -10.60 -2.81
CA ASN A 102 -9.14 -10.14 -4.19
C ASN A 102 -7.70 -10.27 -4.74
N SER A 103 -6.79 -10.92 -4.02
CA SER A 103 -5.45 -11.22 -4.50
C SER A 103 -5.45 -12.33 -5.57
N ILE A 104 -4.54 -12.22 -6.55
CA ILE A 104 -4.24 -13.26 -7.54
C ILE A 104 -2.72 -13.44 -7.57
N PRO A 105 -2.17 -14.64 -7.31
CA PRO A 105 -2.87 -15.83 -6.80
C PRO A 105 -3.33 -15.62 -5.35
N SER A 106 -4.36 -16.35 -4.93
CA SER A 106 -4.96 -16.19 -3.59
C SER A 106 -4.01 -16.53 -2.44
N ILE A 107 -3.04 -17.44 -2.67
CA ILE A 107 -2.04 -17.82 -1.67
C ILE A 107 -1.16 -16.62 -1.26
N MET A 108 -0.80 -15.76 -2.21
CA MET A 108 0.02 -14.57 -1.93
C MET A 108 -0.73 -13.57 -1.05
N GLY A 109 -2.04 -13.42 -1.27
CA GLY A 109 -2.90 -12.62 -0.40
C GLY A 109 -2.92 -13.12 1.04
N LYS A 110 -3.06 -14.44 1.24
CA LYS A 110 -3.06 -15.07 2.57
C LYS A 110 -1.71 -14.90 3.29
N ILE A 111 -0.60 -15.08 2.56
CA ILE A 111 0.75 -14.91 3.09
C ILE A 111 0.97 -13.45 3.51
N ALA A 112 0.70 -12.49 2.61
CA ALA A 112 0.96 -11.07 2.88
C ALA A 112 0.03 -10.46 3.95
N ALA A 113 -1.19 -10.99 4.10
CA ALA A 113 -2.14 -10.52 5.11
C ALA A 113 -1.76 -10.92 6.55
N GLN A 114 -0.86 -11.89 6.72
CA GLN A 114 -0.50 -12.47 8.02
C GLN A 114 0.89 -12.00 8.49
N PRO A 115 0.99 -11.22 9.58
CA PRO A 115 2.26 -10.74 10.10
C PRO A 115 3.25 -11.86 10.45
N LYS A 116 2.75 -12.99 10.97
CA LYS A 116 3.58 -14.16 11.31
C LYS A 116 4.30 -14.74 10.08
N MET A 117 3.75 -14.52 8.90
CA MET A 117 4.32 -15.00 7.64
C MET A 117 5.32 -14.01 7.03
N THR A 118 5.52 -12.82 7.61
CA THR A 118 6.48 -11.82 7.10
C THR A 118 7.89 -12.40 7.01
N LEU A 119 8.32 -13.17 8.01
CA LEU A 119 9.65 -13.79 8.01
C LEU A 119 9.77 -14.84 6.88
N LEU A 120 8.73 -15.63 6.64
CA LEU A 120 8.69 -16.56 5.52
C LEU A 120 8.75 -15.81 4.17
N SER A 121 7.99 -14.73 4.03
CA SER A 121 7.98 -13.89 2.83
C SER A 121 9.33 -13.25 2.54
N LEU A 122 10.12 -12.94 3.57
CA LEU A 122 11.52 -12.49 3.44
C LEU A 122 12.47 -13.66 3.18
N ALA A 123 12.21 -14.85 3.71
CA ALA A 123 13.03 -16.03 3.45
C ALA A 123 13.07 -16.40 1.96
N ILE A 124 11.98 -16.20 1.22
CA ILE A 124 11.92 -16.48 -0.23
C ILE A 124 12.99 -15.70 -1.02
N PRO A 125 13.01 -14.35 -1.02
CA PRO A 125 14.07 -13.60 -1.70
C PRO A 125 15.46 -13.78 -1.06
N PHE A 126 15.52 -14.03 0.26
CA PHE A 126 16.78 -14.31 0.93
C PHE A 126 17.47 -15.56 0.34
N ILE A 127 16.73 -16.67 0.26
CA ILE A 127 17.22 -17.93 -0.31
C ILE A 127 17.51 -17.75 -1.80
N LEU A 128 16.64 -17.06 -2.55
CA LEU A 128 16.84 -16.77 -3.97
C LEU A 128 18.17 -16.06 -4.23
N PHE A 129 18.48 -15.02 -3.46
CA PHE A 129 19.72 -14.27 -3.62
C PHE A 129 20.95 -15.06 -3.16
N LEU A 130 20.85 -15.88 -2.10
CA LEU A 130 21.94 -16.77 -1.71
C LEU A 130 22.25 -17.81 -2.78
N VAL A 131 21.22 -18.43 -3.38
CA VAL A 131 21.39 -19.39 -4.48
C VAL A 131 22.05 -18.71 -5.68
N LEU A 132 21.62 -17.49 -6.04
CA LEU A 132 22.22 -16.72 -7.13
C LEU A 132 23.70 -16.40 -6.87
N LEU A 133 24.04 -15.97 -5.66
CA LEU A 133 25.44 -15.72 -5.27
C LEU A 133 26.28 -17.00 -5.28
N GLY A 134 25.72 -18.13 -4.83
CA GLY A 134 26.40 -19.43 -4.86
C GLY A 134 26.66 -19.93 -6.29
N LEU A 135 25.66 -19.83 -7.18
CA LEU A 135 25.78 -20.23 -8.58
C LEU A 135 26.74 -19.35 -9.39
N THR A 136 26.97 -18.12 -8.94
CA THR A 136 27.88 -17.16 -9.60
C THR A 136 29.25 -17.08 -8.92
N ASP A 137 29.51 -17.94 -7.93
CA ASP A 137 30.74 -17.98 -7.12
C ASP A 137 31.09 -16.63 -6.48
N ARG A 138 30.08 -15.92 -5.96
CA ARG A 138 30.17 -14.57 -5.37
C ARG A 138 29.75 -14.51 -3.91
N LEU A 139 29.69 -15.66 -3.24
CA LEU A 139 29.39 -15.74 -1.81
C LEU A 139 30.61 -15.41 -0.94
N HIS A 140 31.32 -14.34 -1.27
CA HIS A 140 32.48 -13.84 -0.54
C HIS A 140 32.53 -12.31 -0.65
N ILE A 141 33.23 -11.67 0.29
CA ILE A 141 33.45 -10.23 0.26
C ILE A 141 34.60 -9.95 -0.71
N HIS A 142 34.37 -9.09 -1.70
CA HIS A 142 35.41 -8.71 -2.65
C HIS A 142 36.33 -7.64 -2.06
N GLU A 143 37.64 -7.87 -2.17
CA GLU A 143 38.66 -6.90 -1.79
C GLU A 143 38.78 -5.74 -2.81
N GLY A 144 39.28 -4.61 -2.34
CA GLY A 144 39.46 -3.39 -3.13
C GLY A 144 38.19 -2.53 -3.22
N GLU A 145 38.07 -1.76 -4.31
CA GLU A 145 36.98 -0.79 -4.48
C GLU A 145 35.59 -1.46 -4.39
N ILE A 146 34.71 -0.85 -3.58
CA ILE A 146 33.33 -1.30 -3.37
C ILE A 146 32.50 -1.05 -4.64
N VAL A 147 32.33 -2.12 -5.41
CA VAL A 147 31.56 -2.13 -6.66
C VAL A 147 30.44 -3.16 -6.56
N TYR A 148 29.20 -2.69 -6.51
CA TYR A 148 28.01 -3.54 -6.35
C TYR A 148 27.93 -4.68 -7.39
N SER A 149 28.27 -4.39 -8.66
CA SER A 149 28.20 -5.39 -9.74
C SER A 149 29.23 -6.52 -9.61
N LYS A 150 30.27 -6.36 -8.78
CA LYS A 150 31.16 -7.47 -8.41
C LYS A 150 30.44 -8.47 -7.50
N PHE A 151 29.57 -8.01 -6.62
CA PHE A 151 28.81 -8.89 -5.74
C PHE A 151 27.56 -9.44 -6.43
N PHE A 152 26.71 -8.57 -6.96
CA PHE A 152 25.51 -8.94 -7.70
C PHE A 152 25.61 -8.48 -9.16
N PRO A 153 25.87 -9.40 -10.12
CA PRO A 153 25.95 -9.03 -11.51
C PRO A 153 24.61 -8.48 -12.00
N ILE A 154 24.67 -7.35 -12.71
CA ILE A 154 23.48 -6.56 -13.08
C ILE A 154 22.46 -7.39 -13.85
N GLN A 155 22.91 -8.19 -14.82
CA GLN A 155 22.05 -8.99 -15.69
C GLN A 155 21.17 -10.00 -14.92
N TYR A 156 21.72 -10.66 -13.89
CA TYR A 156 20.95 -11.62 -13.10
C TYR A 156 19.94 -10.93 -12.19
N ILE A 157 20.32 -9.82 -11.57
CA ILE A 157 19.41 -9.01 -10.76
C ILE A 157 18.28 -8.46 -11.62
N GLU A 158 18.59 -7.93 -12.81
CA GLU A 158 17.58 -7.45 -13.74
C GLU A 158 16.64 -8.57 -14.17
N ALA A 159 17.15 -9.75 -14.53
CA ALA A 159 16.31 -10.89 -14.88
C ALA A 159 15.34 -11.27 -13.75
N VAL A 160 15.83 -11.35 -12.50
CA VAL A 160 15.02 -11.65 -11.32
C VAL A 160 13.99 -10.56 -11.04
N PHE A 161 14.39 -9.30 -11.01
CA PHE A 161 13.48 -8.20 -10.70
C PHE A 161 12.47 -7.94 -11.81
N ILE A 162 12.88 -7.90 -13.07
CA ILE A 162 11.97 -7.66 -14.20
C ILE A 162 10.91 -8.77 -14.28
N SER A 163 11.31 -10.03 -14.11
CA SER A 163 10.35 -11.15 -14.11
C SER A 163 9.41 -11.09 -12.91
N ALA A 164 9.93 -10.88 -11.70
CA ALA A 164 9.11 -10.81 -10.49
C ALA A 164 8.15 -9.61 -10.50
N VAL A 165 8.61 -8.44 -10.92
CA VAL A 165 7.79 -7.23 -11.07
C VAL A 165 6.76 -7.39 -12.17
N GLY A 166 7.13 -7.99 -13.30
CA GLY A 166 6.20 -8.29 -14.39
C GLY A 166 5.06 -9.21 -13.92
N LEU A 167 5.38 -10.30 -13.23
CA LEU A 167 4.40 -11.22 -12.66
C LEU A 167 3.51 -10.53 -11.61
N ALA A 168 4.11 -9.78 -10.68
CA ALA A 168 3.36 -9.02 -9.67
C ALA A 168 2.44 -7.96 -10.31
N GLY A 169 2.90 -7.30 -11.37
CA GLY A 169 2.13 -6.33 -12.15
C GLY A 169 0.93 -6.97 -12.86
N ILE A 170 1.13 -8.11 -13.54
CA ILE A 170 0.04 -8.87 -14.18
C ILE A 170 -0.99 -9.32 -13.15
N ALA A 171 -0.52 -9.90 -12.03
CA ALA A 171 -1.35 -10.30 -10.90
C ALA A 171 -2.20 -9.14 -10.36
N TYR A 172 -1.58 -7.98 -10.21
CA TYR A 172 -2.26 -6.79 -9.71
C TYR A 172 -3.29 -6.25 -10.70
N LEU A 173 -2.94 -6.15 -11.98
CA LEU A 173 -3.86 -5.74 -13.04
C LEU A 173 -5.07 -6.68 -13.11
N ALA A 174 -4.84 -7.99 -13.05
CA ALA A 174 -5.92 -8.98 -13.00
C ALA A 174 -6.83 -8.77 -11.78
N SER A 175 -6.25 -8.44 -10.62
CA SER A 175 -6.99 -8.14 -9.39
C SER A 175 -7.81 -6.84 -9.51
N LEU A 176 -7.28 -5.80 -10.16
CA LEU A 176 -7.99 -4.55 -10.46
C LEU A 176 -9.15 -4.76 -11.44
N VAL A 177 -8.92 -5.56 -12.50
CA VAL A 177 -9.98 -5.93 -13.46
C VAL A 177 -11.09 -6.73 -12.79
N ARG A 178 -10.74 -7.68 -11.91
CA ARG A 178 -11.73 -8.43 -11.11
C ARG A 178 -12.53 -7.51 -10.20
N PHE A 179 -11.87 -6.55 -9.55
CA PHE A 179 -12.54 -5.54 -8.73
C PHE A 179 -13.53 -4.70 -9.55
N TRP A 180 -13.08 -4.18 -10.71
CA TRP A 180 -13.93 -3.40 -11.61
C TRP A 180 -15.18 -4.18 -12.02
N LYS A 181 -15.02 -5.45 -12.45
CA LYS A 181 -16.15 -6.34 -12.80
C LYS A 181 -17.09 -6.53 -11.62
N GLY A 182 -16.57 -6.71 -10.41
CA GLY A 182 -17.34 -6.80 -9.16
C GLY A 182 -18.18 -5.55 -8.90
N MET A 183 -17.57 -4.37 -9.02
CA MET A 183 -18.28 -3.09 -8.88
C MET A 183 -19.38 -2.94 -9.94
N SER A 184 -19.08 -3.17 -11.22
CA SER A 184 -20.04 -3.08 -12.31
C SER A 184 -21.25 -4.02 -12.12
N LYS A 185 -21.02 -5.24 -11.60
CA LYS A 185 -22.09 -6.21 -11.33
C LYS A 185 -22.94 -5.79 -10.12
N GLY A 186 -22.30 -5.37 -9.03
CA GLY A 186 -22.98 -5.04 -7.78
C GLY A 186 -23.67 -3.68 -7.76
N ASN A 187 -23.28 -2.75 -8.65
CA ASN A 187 -23.68 -1.35 -8.57
C ASN A 187 -24.21 -0.77 -9.89
N GLY A 188 -24.27 -1.58 -10.95
CA GLY A 188 -24.72 -1.19 -12.28
C GLY A 188 -23.64 -0.61 -13.19
N LYS A 189 -24.00 -0.39 -14.45
CA LYS A 189 -23.14 0.16 -15.52
C LYS A 189 -23.74 1.44 -16.15
N ALA A 190 -24.62 2.14 -15.44
CA ALA A 190 -25.15 3.42 -15.90
C ALA A 190 -24.03 4.47 -15.84
N TYR A 191 -23.20 4.52 -16.88
CA TYR A 191 -22.08 5.43 -16.97
C TYR A 191 -22.55 6.74 -17.62
N SER A 192 -22.38 7.86 -16.91
CA SER A 192 -22.57 9.21 -17.44
C SER A 192 -21.36 9.70 -18.24
N LYS A 193 -20.18 9.10 -18.02
CA LYS A 193 -18.92 9.54 -18.60
C LYS A 193 -18.08 8.39 -19.12
N GLY A 194 -17.32 8.64 -20.19
CA GLY A 194 -16.30 7.71 -20.70
C GLY A 194 -15.14 7.49 -19.72
N PHE A 195 -14.42 6.38 -19.90
CA PHE A 195 -13.32 5.99 -19.01
C PHE A 195 -12.17 7.00 -18.98
N ALA A 196 -11.64 7.40 -20.14
CA ALA A 196 -10.49 8.28 -20.24
C ALA A 196 -10.68 9.63 -19.50
N PRO A 197 -11.75 10.40 -19.74
CA PRO A 197 -11.93 11.67 -19.02
C PRO A 197 -12.26 11.48 -17.52
N ALA A 198 -12.86 10.35 -17.12
CA ALA A 198 -13.04 10.02 -15.70
C ALA A 198 -11.72 9.64 -15.02
N PHE A 199 -10.85 8.93 -15.73
CA PHE A 199 -9.53 8.52 -15.25
C PHE A 199 -8.61 9.73 -15.07
N ILE A 200 -8.57 10.65 -16.03
CA ILE A 200 -7.77 11.88 -15.93
C ILE A 200 -8.18 12.71 -14.70
N GLU A 201 -9.48 12.90 -14.49
CA GLU A 201 -9.97 13.60 -13.29
C GLU A 201 -9.64 12.86 -12.00
N ALA A 202 -9.77 11.53 -11.99
CA ALA A 202 -9.38 10.70 -10.85
C ALA A 202 -7.88 10.82 -10.56
N LEU A 203 -7.05 10.86 -11.60
CA LEU A 203 -5.59 11.00 -11.49
C LEU A 203 -5.20 12.36 -10.91
N ILE A 204 -5.80 13.46 -11.39
CA ILE A 204 -5.54 14.81 -10.87
C ILE A 204 -5.92 14.87 -9.38
N GLU A 205 -7.08 14.33 -9.02
CA GLU A 205 -7.55 14.29 -7.63
C GLU A 205 -6.64 13.42 -6.75
N PHE A 206 -6.22 12.25 -7.27
CA PHE A 206 -5.32 11.32 -6.62
C PHE A 206 -3.97 11.97 -6.32
N VAL A 207 -3.34 12.63 -7.30
CA VAL A 207 -2.02 13.25 -7.13
C VAL A 207 -2.09 14.42 -6.14
N LYS A 208 -3.11 15.29 -6.27
CA LYS A 208 -3.26 16.47 -5.40
C LYS A 208 -3.66 16.12 -3.96
N HIS A 209 -4.21 14.93 -3.73
CA HIS A 209 -4.83 14.54 -2.44
C HIS A 209 -5.80 15.62 -1.92
N SER A 210 -6.51 16.31 -2.82
CA SER A 210 -7.23 17.56 -2.53
C SER A 210 -8.35 17.41 -1.51
N ARG A 211 -8.94 16.22 -1.39
CA ARG A 211 -9.99 15.93 -0.41
C ARG A 211 -9.47 15.46 0.95
N PHE A 212 -8.21 15.04 1.03
CA PHE A 212 -7.64 14.60 2.30
C PHE A 212 -7.48 15.77 3.28
N SER A 213 -7.35 17.01 2.77
CA SER A 213 -7.36 18.23 3.59
C SER A 213 -8.70 18.52 4.25
N LYS A 214 -9.80 17.95 3.76
CA LYS A 214 -11.15 18.17 4.31
C LYS A 214 -11.41 17.36 5.58
N CYS A 215 -10.49 16.50 6.00
CA CYS A 215 -10.60 15.70 7.21
C CYS A 215 -9.85 16.38 8.37
N GLY A 216 -10.59 16.90 9.36
CA GLY A 216 -10.04 17.80 10.38
C GLY A 216 -9.27 17.13 11.54
N PRO A 217 -9.80 16.09 12.21
CA PRO A 217 -9.23 15.49 13.42
C PRO A 217 -7.84 14.84 13.29
N ASN A 218 -7.39 14.55 12.06
CA ASN A 218 -6.12 13.89 11.77
C ASN A 218 -5.37 14.61 10.64
N ALA A 219 -5.31 15.94 10.71
CA ALA A 219 -4.61 16.77 9.73
C ALA A 219 -3.10 16.47 9.66
N ASP A 220 -2.50 16.07 10.78
CA ASP A 220 -1.12 15.59 10.89
C ASP A 220 -0.86 14.37 9.99
N ARG A 221 -1.83 13.44 9.92
CA ARG A 221 -1.76 12.25 9.07
C ARG A 221 -1.65 12.60 7.58
N ARG A 222 -2.23 13.72 7.14
CA ARG A 222 -2.06 14.18 5.76
C ARG A 222 -0.59 14.47 5.48
N ILE A 223 0.07 15.25 6.34
CA ILE A 223 1.49 15.61 6.16
C ILE A 223 2.35 14.34 6.12
N VAL A 224 2.17 13.45 7.09
CA VAL A 224 2.88 12.16 7.17
C VAL A 224 2.67 11.34 5.90
N HIS A 225 1.43 11.21 5.42
CA HIS A 225 1.12 10.48 4.18
C HIS A 225 1.78 11.13 2.95
N MET A 226 1.76 12.46 2.85
CA MET A 226 2.37 13.16 1.69
C MET A 226 3.89 13.00 1.67
N LEU A 227 4.55 13.03 2.82
CA LEU A 227 5.99 12.76 2.94
C LEU A 227 6.33 11.34 2.47
N VAL A 228 5.59 10.34 2.93
CA VAL A 228 5.78 8.95 2.49
C VAL A 228 5.48 8.79 1.00
N PHE A 229 4.36 9.34 0.52
CA PHE A 229 3.93 9.22 -0.87
C PHE A 229 4.93 9.84 -1.86
N TYR A 230 5.30 11.11 -1.65
CA TYR A 230 6.24 11.78 -2.54
C TYR A 230 7.67 11.30 -2.36
N GLY A 231 8.06 10.88 -1.15
CA GLY A 231 9.34 10.20 -0.93
C GLY A 231 9.45 8.91 -1.75
N PHE A 232 8.41 8.05 -1.73
CA PHE A 232 8.35 6.86 -2.59
C PHE A 232 8.36 7.20 -4.07
N ALA A 233 7.54 8.16 -4.50
CA ALA A 233 7.47 8.56 -5.90
C ALA A 233 8.82 9.08 -6.41
N GLY A 234 9.50 9.91 -5.63
CA GLY A 234 10.83 10.43 -5.95
C GLY A 234 11.88 9.33 -6.05
N LEU A 235 11.92 8.38 -5.10
CA LEU A 235 12.84 7.23 -5.13
C LEU A 235 12.55 6.26 -6.29
N PHE A 236 11.27 6.08 -6.65
CA PHE A 236 10.90 5.30 -7.82
C PHE A 236 11.37 5.96 -9.12
N ILE A 237 11.19 7.28 -9.23
CA ILE A 237 11.71 8.08 -10.36
C ILE A 237 13.23 7.95 -10.43
N THR A 238 13.94 8.08 -9.29
CA THR A 238 15.40 8.01 -9.30
C THR A 238 15.90 6.64 -9.75
N THR A 239 15.29 5.56 -9.26
CA THR A 239 15.62 4.18 -9.64
C THR A 239 15.37 3.93 -11.13
N THR A 240 14.23 4.41 -11.65
CA THR A 240 13.90 4.31 -13.07
C THR A 240 14.89 5.10 -13.93
N TRP A 241 15.27 6.28 -13.48
CA TRP A 241 16.20 7.14 -14.21
C TRP A 241 17.63 6.59 -14.22
N VAL A 242 18.09 5.92 -13.16
CA VAL A 242 19.37 5.18 -13.16
C VAL A 242 19.40 4.12 -14.27
N THR A 243 18.26 3.47 -14.55
CA THR A 243 18.16 2.51 -15.67
C THR A 243 18.34 3.22 -17.02
N ILE A 244 17.74 4.40 -17.18
CA ILE A 244 17.92 5.21 -18.39
C ILE A 244 19.39 5.63 -18.56
N TYR A 245 20.03 6.10 -17.48
CA TYR A 245 21.46 6.43 -17.48
C TYR A 245 22.34 5.26 -17.93
N TYR A 246 22.06 4.06 -17.41
CA TYR A 246 22.80 2.86 -17.78
C TYR A 246 22.65 2.51 -19.26
N TYR A 247 21.41 2.41 -19.76
CA TYR A 247 21.15 1.89 -21.09
C TYR A 247 21.37 2.91 -22.22
N PHE A 248 20.94 4.16 -22.02
CA PHE A 248 20.94 5.20 -23.06
C PHE A 248 22.18 6.08 -22.99
N PHE A 249 22.59 6.51 -21.79
CA PHE A 249 23.69 7.45 -21.62
C PHE A 249 25.03 6.78 -21.29
N LYS A 250 25.04 5.45 -21.11
CA LYS A 250 26.22 4.67 -20.70
C LYS A 250 26.90 5.23 -19.44
N LYS A 251 26.10 5.84 -18.55
CA LYS A 251 26.56 6.38 -17.28
C LYS A 251 26.35 5.34 -16.19
N TYR A 252 27.46 4.78 -15.70
CA TYR A 252 27.45 3.68 -14.74
C TYR A 252 27.45 4.18 -13.30
N THR A 253 26.94 3.36 -12.37
CA THR A 253 27.06 3.62 -10.93
C THR A 253 28.44 3.17 -10.43
N PRO A 254 29.09 3.86 -9.47
CA PRO A 254 28.61 5.00 -8.69
C PRO A 254 28.46 6.29 -9.50
N ILE A 255 27.38 7.03 -9.23
CA ILE A 255 27.23 8.39 -9.74
C ILE A 255 27.73 9.35 -8.65
N LEU A 256 28.42 10.42 -9.06
CA LEU A 256 28.92 11.48 -8.17
C LEU A 256 27.79 12.12 -7.35
N LEU A 257 28.11 12.54 -6.11
CA LEU A 257 27.16 13.21 -5.22
C LEU A 257 26.68 14.58 -5.74
N SER A 258 27.42 15.18 -6.67
CA SER A 258 27.05 16.42 -7.36
C SER A 258 26.02 16.23 -8.47
N ASP A 259 25.71 14.98 -8.85
CA ASP A 259 24.71 14.71 -9.87
C ASP A 259 23.31 15.10 -9.36
N PRO A 260 22.50 15.84 -10.14
CA PRO A 260 21.16 16.23 -9.74
C PRO A 260 20.28 15.04 -9.31
N LEU A 261 20.49 13.86 -9.91
CA LEU A 261 19.77 12.65 -9.55
C LEU A 261 20.04 12.21 -8.11
N LYS A 262 21.27 12.41 -7.61
CA LYS A 262 21.64 12.14 -6.22
C LYS A 262 20.95 13.09 -5.26
N TRP A 263 20.80 14.36 -5.63
CA TRP A 263 20.04 15.32 -4.81
C TRP A 263 18.57 14.92 -4.71
N VAL A 264 17.94 14.57 -5.84
CA VAL A 264 16.55 14.08 -5.85
C VAL A 264 16.42 12.81 -4.99
N ALA A 265 17.36 11.87 -5.11
CA ALA A 265 17.36 10.63 -4.32
C ALA A 265 17.46 10.93 -2.81
N ASN A 266 18.39 11.78 -2.39
CA ASN A 266 18.62 12.08 -0.98
C ASN A 266 17.51 12.91 -0.35
N ILE A 267 16.94 13.88 -1.09
CA ILE A 267 15.75 14.64 -0.64
C ILE A 267 14.55 13.69 -0.49
N SER A 268 14.35 12.78 -1.45
CA SER A 268 13.27 11.80 -1.40
C SER A 268 13.44 10.78 -0.26
N ALA A 269 14.68 10.33 -0.02
CA ALA A 269 15.01 9.46 1.10
C ALA A 269 14.77 10.14 2.45
N ALA A 270 15.18 11.41 2.60
CA ALA A 270 14.91 12.19 3.80
C ALA A 270 13.41 12.37 4.04
N ALA A 271 12.65 12.74 3.01
CA ALA A 271 11.20 12.86 3.08
C ALA A 271 10.54 11.53 3.49
N LEU A 272 10.96 10.42 2.89
CA LEU A 272 10.46 9.09 3.24
C LEU A 272 10.83 8.70 4.68
N LEU A 273 12.07 8.96 5.13
CA LEU A 273 12.50 8.65 6.49
C LEU A 273 11.70 9.43 7.53
N ILE A 274 11.58 10.75 7.35
CA ILE A 274 10.80 11.61 8.25
C ILE A 274 9.35 11.15 8.26
N GLY A 275 8.75 10.90 7.09
CA GLY A 275 7.40 10.37 6.97
C GLY A 275 7.21 9.02 7.66
N ALA A 276 8.14 8.09 7.49
CA ALA A 276 8.10 6.75 8.11
C ALA A 276 8.25 6.82 9.63
N VAL A 277 9.16 7.65 10.15
CA VAL A 277 9.36 7.86 11.59
C VAL A 277 8.11 8.50 12.20
N LEU A 278 7.56 9.56 11.59
CA LEU A 278 6.33 10.19 12.08
C LEU A 278 5.15 9.23 12.04
N LEU A 279 5.02 8.41 10.99
CA LEU A 279 4.01 7.35 10.90
C LEU A 279 4.15 6.36 12.07
N PHE A 280 5.37 5.93 12.37
CA PHE A 280 5.65 4.98 13.45
C PHE A 280 5.34 5.60 14.83
N VAL A 281 5.80 6.83 15.08
CA VAL A 281 5.57 7.56 16.34
C VAL A 281 4.09 7.85 16.55
N ASN A 282 3.36 8.30 15.52
CA ASN A 282 1.94 8.58 15.63
C ASN A 282 1.15 7.32 15.99
N ARG A 283 1.57 6.15 15.49
CA ARG A 283 0.95 4.86 15.85
C ARG A 283 1.25 4.42 17.28
N LEU A 284 2.42 4.75 17.82
CA LEU A 284 2.73 4.51 19.24
C LEU A 284 1.96 5.45 20.18
N LYS A 285 1.69 6.68 19.73
CA LYS A 285 0.96 7.70 20.50
C LYS A 285 -0.55 7.49 20.51
N ASP A 286 -1.12 6.76 19.56
CA ASP A 286 -2.57 6.56 19.44
C ASP A 286 -3.09 5.73 20.63
N LYS A 287 -3.59 6.41 21.67
CA LYS A 287 -4.05 5.84 22.95
C LYS A 287 -5.41 5.12 22.86
N GLY A 288 -5.63 4.29 21.85
CA GLY A 288 -6.76 3.36 21.76
C GLY A 288 -8.18 3.95 21.62
N PHE A 289 -8.34 5.27 21.72
CA PHE A 289 -9.63 5.96 21.56
C PHE A 289 -10.02 6.22 20.10
N VAL A 290 -9.04 6.36 19.18
CA VAL A 290 -9.30 6.77 17.78
C VAL A 290 -9.13 5.62 16.79
N SER A 291 -8.15 4.73 16.99
CA SER A 291 -7.95 3.54 16.17
C SER A 291 -7.19 2.43 16.93
N LYS A 292 -7.45 1.16 16.61
CA LYS A 292 -6.51 0.07 16.91
C LYS A 292 -5.81 -0.29 15.60
N GLY A 293 -4.52 0.02 15.48
CA GLY A 293 -3.74 -0.39 14.32
C GLY A 293 -3.77 -1.91 14.15
N SER A 294 -4.11 -2.40 12.95
CA SER A 294 -4.03 -3.83 12.65
C SER A 294 -2.57 -4.28 12.59
N SER A 295 -2.30 -5.57 12.78
CA SER A 295 -0.94 -6.09 12.65
C SER A 295 -0.39 -5.94 11.22
N PHE A 296 -1.27 -5.94 10.21
CA PHE A 296 -0.94 -5.64 8.81
C PHE A 296 -0.42 -4.20 8.62
N ASP A 297 -0.95 -3.25 9.40
CA ASP A 297 -0.46 -1.88 9.41
C ASP A 297 0.95 -1.75 10.01
N TRP A 298 1.24 -2.52 11.05
CA TRP A 298 2.55 -2.52 11.72
C TRP A 298 3.63 -3.18 10.86
N THR A 299 3.35 -4.34 10.25
CA THR A 299 4.26 -4.97 9.30
C THR A 299 4.67 -3.99 8.19
N PHE A 300 3.69 -3.29 7.62
CA PHE A 300 3.97 -2.29 6.59
C PHE A 300 4.86 -1.15 7.12
N ALA A 301 4.51 -0.53 8.26
CA ALA A 301 5.29 0.57 8.81
C ALA A 301 6.75 0.18 9.12
N ILE A 302 6.97 -1.02 9.67
CA ILE A 302 8.30 -1.54 9.98
C ILE A 302 9.11 -1.77 8.70
N ILE A 303 8.54 -2.45 7.70
CA ILE A 303 9.25 -2.75 6.44
C ILE A 303 9.66 -1.47 5.72
N ILE A 304 8.79 -0.46 5.67
CA ILE A 304 9.10 0.82 5.01
C ILE A 304 10.21 1.58 5.76
N LEU A 305 10.18 1.57 7.10
CA LEU A 305 11.23 2.20 7.91
C LEU A 305 12.58 1.50 7.69
N LEU A 306 12.61 0.17 7.74
CA LEU A 306 13.81 -0.63 7.48
C LEU A 306 14.34 -0.42 6.05
N LEU A 307 13.46 -0.42 5.05
CA LEU A 307 13.82 -0.16 3.66
C LEU A 307 14.53 1.19 3.51
N CYS A 308 13.99 2.23 4.16
CA CYS A 308 14.57 3.56 4.09
C CYS A 308 15.91 3.65 4.83
N ILE A 309 15.99 3.13 6.06
CA ILE A 309 17.23 3.11 6.85
C ILE A 309 18.33 2.36 6.11
N THR A 310 18.04 1.16 5.60
CA THR A 310 19.02 0.35 4.87
C THR A 310 19.46 1.02 3.57
N GLY A 311 18.57 1.74 2.88
CA GLY A 311 18.93 2.50 1.68
C GLY A 311 19.89 3.66 1.97
N ILE A 312 19.67 4.39 3.06
CA ILE A 312 20.57 5.47 3.50
C ILE A 312 21.91 4.89 3.97
N LEU A 313 21.88 3.84 4.80
CA LEU A 313 23.09 3.15 5.26
C LEU A 313 23.91 2.59 4.10
N THR A 314 23.25 2.10 3.04
CA THR A 314 23.91 1.64 1.82
C THR A 314 24.78 2.73 1.19
N GLU A 315 24.31 3.98 1.17
CA GLU A 315 25.10 5.12 0.69
C GLU A 315 26.21 5.48 1.67
N LEU A 316 25.89 5.63 2.96
CA LEU A 316 26.86 6.06 3.97
C LEU A 316 28.02 5.08 4.16
N ILE A 317 27.74 3.78 4.26
CA ILE A 317 28.75 2.74 4.45
C ILE A 317 29.67 2.66 3.23
N ARG A 318 29.12 2.86 2.03
CA ARG A 318 29.91 2.93 0.80
C ARG A 318 30.83 4.15 0.79
N LEU A 319 30.32 5.32 1.18
CA LEU A 319 31.12 6.55 1.26
C LEU A 319 32.23 6.47 2.33
N ALA A 320 31.99 5.68 3.39
CA ALA A 320 33.00 5.36 4.41
C ALA A 320 34.02 4.30 3.96
N ASP A 321 33.85 3.72 2.76
CA ASP A 321 34.71 2.70 2.17
C ASP A 321 34.91 1.43 3.04
N ILE A 322 33.84 1.01 3.73
CA ILE A 322 33.87 -0.17 4.62
C ILE A 322 33.27 -1.39 3.91
N ALA A 323 34.07 -2.08 3.09
CA ALA A 323 33.63 -3.21 2.25
C ALA A 323 32.92 -4.32 3.05
N PHE A 324 33.43 -4.66 4.23
CA PHE A 324 32.87 -5.70 5.11
C PHE A 324 31.41 -5.43 5.50
N LEU A 325 31.02 -4.16 5.62
CA LEU A 325 29.65 -3.77 5.96
C LEU A 325 28.82 -3.46 4.70
N ALA A 326 29.45 -3.00 3.62
CA ALA A 326 28.76 -2.57 2.41
C ALA A 326 28.03 -3.74 1.71
N TYR A 327 28.70 -4.87 1.50
CA TYR A 327 28.09 -6.01 0.78
C TYR A 327 26.91 -6.64 1.53
N PRO A 328 26.99 -6.92 2.85
CA PRO A 328 25.82 -7.34 3.62
C PRO A 328 24.69 -6.31 3.60
N MET A 329 25.02 -5.01 3.66
CA MET A 329 24.00 -3.96 3.59
C MET A 329 23.30 -3.92 2.22
N TYR A 330 24.05 -4.06 1.12
CA TYR A 330 23.46 -4.20 -0.23
C TYR A 330 22.49 -5.38 -0.30
N PHE A 331 22.88 -6.52 0.27
CA PHE A 331 22.04 -7.71 0.33
C PHE A 331 20.74 -7.45 1.11
N ILE A 332 20.85 -6.89 2.33
CA ILE A 332 19.70 -6.60 3.19
C ILE A 332 18.78 -5.56 2.53
N HIS A 333 19.34 -4.52 1.92
CA HIS A 333 18.53 -3.52 1.23
C HIS A 333 17.80 -4.14 0.04
N LEU A 334 18.49 -4.92 -0.79
CA LEU A 334 17.89 -5.60 -1.95
C LEU A 334 16.77 -6.56 -1.55
N LEU A 335 16.94 -7.27 -0.42
CA LEU A 335 15.92 -8.12 0.19
C LEU A 335 14.63 -7.34 0.50
N LEU A 336 14.77 -6.18 1.14
CA LEU A 336 13.63 -5.32 1.50
C LEU A 336 12.99 -4.66 0.27
N VAL A 337 13.78 -4.29 -0.73
CA VAL A 337 13.29 -3.76 -2.02
C VAL A 337 12.46 -4.84 -2.72
N PHE A 338 12.98 -6.07 -2.84
CA PHE A 338 12.25 -7.18 -3.45
C PHE A 338 10.94 -7.43 -2.72
N TYR A 339 10.97 -7.52 -1.38
CA TYR A 339 9.76 -7.71 -0.58
C TYR A 339 8.73 -6.61 -0.87
N THR A 340 9.15 -5.35 -0.85
CA THR A 340 8.24 -4.21 -1.00
C THR A 340 7.57 -4.19 -2.37
N ILE A 341 8.32 -4.47 -3.44
CA ILE A 341 7.80 -4.40 -4.81
C ILE A 341 6.97 -5.65 -5.16
N VAL A 342 7.47 -6.85 -4.85
CA VAL A 342 6.78 -8.10 -5.24
C VAL A 342 5.51 -8.33 -4.42
N TYR A 343 5.53 -7.99 -3.13
CA TYR A 343 4.35 -8.08 -2.28
C TYR A 343 3.45 -6.84 -2.34
N PHE A 344 3.81 -5.82 -3.13
CA PHE A 344 3.01 -4.61 -3.34
C PHE A 344 1.52 -4.93 -3.57
N PRO A 345 1.13 -5.84 -4.50
CA PRO A 345 -0.28 -6.09 -4.84
C PRO A 345 -1.11 -6.70 -3.70
N TYR A 346 -0.43 -7.28 -2.72
CA TYR A 346 -1.02 -8.05 -1.62
C TYR A 346 -0.90 -7.32 -0.28
N SER A 347 -0.21 -6.18 -0.27
CA SER A 347 0.08 -5.38 0.91
C SER A 347 -0.82 -4.15 0.99
N LYS A 348 -0.62 -3.33 2.02
CA LYS A 348 -1.31 -2.05 2.16
C LYS A 348 -1.06 -1.10 0.99
N LEU A 349 0.05 -1.23 0.26
CA LEU A 349 0.36 -0.41 -0.91
C LEU A 349 -0.63 -0.62 -2.07
N ALA A 350 -1.28 -1.78 -2.15
CA ALA A 350 -2.32 -2.07 -3.14
C ALA A 350 -3.50 -1.08 -3.09
N HIS A 351 -3.65 -0.31 -2.00
CA HIS A 351 -4.65 0.75 -1.94
C HIS A 351 -4.51 1.78 -3.06
N ILE A 352 -3.30 2.01 -3.59
CA ILE A 352 -3.04 3.01 -4.65
C ILE A 352 -3.89 2.71 -5.89
N GLY A 353 -3.90 1.45 -6.34
CA GLY A 353 -4.65 1.04 -7.53
C GLY A 353 -6.13 0.85 -7.22
N TYR A 354 -6.48 0.18 -6.13
CA TYR A 354 -7.91 -0.02 -5.79
C TYR A 354 -8.64 1.31 -5.57
N ARG A 355 -8.00 2.30 -4.93
CA ARG A 355 -8.55 3.65 -4.80
C ARG A 355 -8.69 4.33 -6.15
N MET A 356 -7.66 4.30 -7.00
CA MET A 356 -7.74 4.88 -8.35
C MET A 356 -8.90 4.26 -9.13
N THR A 357 -8.99 2.93 -9.16
CA THR A 357 -10.07 2.18 -9.82
C THR A 357 -11.46 2.56 -9.29
N ALA A 358 -11.63 2.68 -7.97
CA ALA A 358 -12.89 3.09 -7.37
C ALA A 358 -13.25 4.57 -7.68
N LEU A 359 -12.27 5.47 -7.67
CA LEU A 359 -12.46 6.88 -8.03
C LEU A 359 -12.88 7.03 -9.49
N THR A 360 -12.17 6.37 -10.42
CA THR A 360 -12.53 6.37 -11.84
C THR A 360 -13.93 5.81 -12.05
N TYR A 361 -14.27 4.68 -11.43
CA TYR A 361 -15.61 4.09 -11.52
C TYR A 361 -16.70 5.04 -11.00
N SER A 362 -16.46 5.69 -9.85
CA SER A 362 -17.42 6.60 -9.24
C SER A 362 -17.68 7.82 -10.13
N LYS A 363 -16.61 8.41 -10.69
CA LYS A 363 -16.71 9.51 -11.68
C LYS A 363 -17.41 9.09 -12.98
N MET A 364 -17.24 7.85 -13.43
CA MET A 364 -17.97 7.34 -14.60
C MET A 364 -19.47 7.17 -14.34
N THR A 365 -19.88 6.82 -13.13
CA THR A 365 -21.29 6.50 -12.81
C THR A 365 -22.13 7.68 -12.32
N ASN A 366 -21.61 8.91 -12.44
CA ASN A 366 -22.21 10.11 -11.81
C ASN A 366 -22.64 9.90 -10.35
N LYS A 367 -21.93 9.04 -9.62
CA LYS A 367 -22.08 8.94 -8.17
C LYS A 367 -21.30 10.10 -7.57
N GLU A 368 -21.80 11.29 -7.90
CA GLU A 368 -21.13 12.57 -7.67
C GLU A 368 -20.80 12.79 -6.21
N PHE A 369 -19.86 13.71 -6.07
CA PHE A 369 -18.78 13.78 -5.13
C PHE A 369 -18.57 15.24 -4.76
#